data_AF-A0A7T1Y320-F1
#
_entry.id   AF-A0A7T1Y320-F1
#
_cell.length_a   1.000
_cell.length_b   1.000
_cell.length_c   1.000
_cell.angle_alpha   90.00
_cell.angle_beta   90.00
_cell.angle_gamma   90.00
#
_symmetry.space_group_name_H-M   'P 1'
#
loop_
_entity.id
_entity.type
_entity.pdbx_description
1 polymer ?
#
loop_
_entity_poly.entity_id
_entity_poly.type
_entity_poly.pdbx_seq_one_letter_code
_entity_poly.pdbx_strand_id
1 'polypeptide(L)'
;MSRKLPLALLTSLVLAYGLPLAAQANPPSLSLNGFGTLGVVHSSEDQADFVSSMLMPRGAGHTSDWSAEVDSRLGLQLTANLTPRLSSVVQVVTEQQYDGQFRPAIEWANINYDVTPDLSLRVGRVILPVFMNSEYRKVGYATPWIRPPLEVYRTIPVSSADGVDVSYRSHIASVTNTLRATYGQSDATFPYIDAAMDRATAEARAREGLTISNTVEQGSISLFAAYSHYRLSIEDFNPLFDAFRMFGPEGDAIAERYNVDGKTFEAISLGARYDPGNWFVMGEWTQTSSRTFLADNRGWYISGGYRLGAFTPYLTYASQRILSKTSTPGLSQPGSEPLDAMLNSMLQGQPQQESVSVGVRWDFSSNMAVKAQFDHMNHEGESRGYLVNSQPGFEPGGSVNLFSLALDFVF
;
A
#
# COMPACT_ATOMS: atom_id res chain seq x y z
N MET A 1 4.07 -24.89 26.87
CA MET A 1 5.38 -24.66 27.55
C MET A 1 5.95 -23.35 27.03
N SER A 2 6.10 -22.36 27.91
CA SER A 2 6.50 -21.00 27.57
C SER A 2 7.99 -20.91 27.21
N ARG A 3 8.33 -20.27 26.09
CA ARG A 3 9.67 -19.70 25.90
C ARG A 3 9.54 -18.18 25.76
N LYS A 4 10.08 -17.50 26.77
CA LYS A 4 10.19 -16.04 26.88
C LYS A 4 11.32 -15.58 25.96
N LEU A 5 11.05 -14.57 25.12
CA LEU A 5 12.08 -13.74 24.50
C LEU A 5 12.73 -12.84 25.57
N PRO A 6 14.06 -12.65 25.58
CA PRO A 6 14.66 -11.54 26.29
C PRO A 6 14.67 -10.31 25.37
N LEU A 7 13.88 -9.32 25.78
CA LEU A 7 14.00 -7.92 25.39
C LEU A 7 15.31 -7.38 26.01
N ALA A 8 16.29 -7.01 25.20
CA ALA A 8 17.46 -6.26 25.63
C ALA A 8 17.59 -4.99 24.78
N LEU A 9 17.05 -3.90 25.33
CA LEU A 9 17.29 -2.54 24.87
C LEU A 9 18.77 -2.16 25.09
N LEU A 10 19.33 -1.51 24.07
CA LEU A 10 20.35 -0.45 24.13
C LEU A 10 21.63 -0.70 24.93
N THR A 11 22.74 -0.83 24.20
CA THR A 11 23.94 -0.04 24.55
C THR A 11 24.74 0.30 23.29
N SER A 12 24.77 1.60 23.03
CA SER A 12 25.70 2.36 22.21
C SER A 12 27.16 1.88 22.27
N LEU A 13 27.80 1.68 21.12
CA LEU A 13 29.22 1.97 20.93
C LEU A 13 29.51 2.24 19.44
N VAL A 14 29.45 3.52 19.07
CA VAL A 14 30.05 4.01 17.83
C VAL A 14 31.56 4.00 18.03
N LEU A 15 32.26 3.11 17.32
CA LEU A 15 33.71 3.14 17.20
C LEU A 15 34.11 4.39 16.43
N ALA A 16 34.66 5.36 17.15
CA ALA A 16 35.38 6.49 16.61
C ALA A 16 36.72 5.99 16.03
N TYR A 17 36.85 5.98 14.70
CA TYR A 17 38.14 6.11 14.04
C TYR A 17 38.20 7.47 13.35
N GLY A 18 39.17 8.27 13.78
CA GLY A 18 39.26 9.70 13.52
C GLY A 18 39.59 10.07 12.08
N LEU A 19 38.88 11.09 11.61
CA LEU A 19 39.38 12.06 10.65
C LEU A 19 39.18 13.45 11.27
N PRO A 20 40.20 14.34 11.26
CA PRO A 20 40.06 15.67 11.81
C PRO A 20 39.29 16.52 10.80
N LEU A 21 37.99 16.70 11.00
CA LEU A 21 37.24 17.79 10.39
C LEU A 21 36.79 18.72 11.50
N ALA A 22 37.61 19.74 11.73
CA ALA A 22 37.18 20.95 12.40
C ALA A 22 36.13 21.63 11.51
N ALA A 23 34.88 21.24 11.68
CA ALA A 23 33.73 22.01 11.23
C ALA A 23 33.03 22.52 12.48
N GLN A 24 32.62 23.79 12.49
CA GLN A 24 31.64 24.29 13.45
C GLN A 24 30.39 23.40 13.36
N ALA A 25 30.31 22.41 14.25
CA ALA A 25 29.17 21.53 14.29
C ALA A 25 28.04 22.32 14.94
N ASN A 26 27.02 22.67 14.13
CA ASN A 26 25.71 22.94 14.72
C ASN A 26 25.38 21.76 15.64
N PRO A 27 24.90 22.01 16.87
CA PRO A 27 24.58 20.94 17.79
C PRO A 27 23.54 20.03 17.14
N PRO A 28 23.59 18.71 17.39
CA PRO A 28 22.56 17.80 16.93
C PRO A 28 21.18 18.32 17.32
N SER A 29 20.24 18.34 16.37
CA SER A 29 18.85 18.73 16.65
C SER A 29 17.93 17.52 16.56
N LEU A 30 16.90 17.55 17.39
CA LEU A 30 15.88 16.52 17.46
C LEU A 30 14.51 17.17 17.21
N SER A 31 13.72 16.58 16.34
CA SER A 31 12.32 16.95 16.15
C SER A 31 11.42 15.74 16.27
N LEU A 32 10.28 15.93 16.94
CA LEU A 32 9.21 14.94 17.04
C LEU A 32 7.98 15.56 16.36
N ASN A 33 7.44 14.88 15.36
CA ASN A 33 6.21 15.26 14.68
C ASN A 33 5.20 14.13 14.78
N GLY A 34 3.92 14.44 14.69
CA GLY A 34 2.85 13.45 14.69
C GLY A 34 1.81 13.70 13.60
N PHE A 35 1.10 12.63 13.25
CA PHE A 35 -0.07 12.69 12.39
C PHE A 35 -1.09 11.64 12.83
N GLY A 36 -2.34 11.83 12.47
CA GLY A 36 -3.34 10.81 12.70
C GLY A 36 -4.64 11.05 11.96
N THR A 37 -5.45 10.00 11.94
CA THR A 37 -6.80 9.98 11.41
C THR A 37 -7.67 9.27 12.44
N LEU A 38 -8.78 9.89 12.82
CA LEU A 38 -9.89 9.23 13.53
C LEU A 38 -11.03 9.09 12.52
N GLY A 39 -11.28 7.88 12.05
CA GLY A 39 -12.24 7.59 11.00
C GLY A 39 -13.37 6.69 11.46
N VAL A 40 -14.52 6.82 10.81
CA VAL A 40 -15.61 5.86 10.89
C VAL A 40 -16.18 5.62 9.49
N VAL A 41 -16.46 4.36 9.18
CA VAL A 41 -16.96 3.91 7.88
C VAL A 41 -18.20 3.06 8.09
N HIS A 42 -19.24 3.32 7.30
CA HIS A 42 -20.41 2.47 7.15
C HIS A 42 -20.40 1.83 5.77
N SER A 43 -20.79 0.55 5.70
CA SER A 43 -20.99 -0.18 4.44
C SER A 43 -22.46 -0.58 4.29
N SER A 44 -23.00 -0.49 3.08
CA SER A 44 -24.33 -1.04 2.78
C SER A 44 -24.34 -2.56 2.59
N GLU A 45 -23.17 -3.20 2.55
CA GLU A 45 -23.00 -4.66 2.45
C GLU A 45 -22.93 -5.28 3.85
N ASP A 46 -23.73 -6.32 4.13
CA ASP A 46 -23.85 -6.94 5.46
C ASP A 46 -23.39 -8.42 5.51
N GLN A 47 -23.03 -9.00 4.36
CA GLN A 47 -22.46 -10.35 4.23
C GLN A 47 -20.96 -10.34 3.93
N ALA A 48 -20.33 -9.16 3.86
CA ALA A 48 -18.88 -9.02 3.76
C ALA A 48 -18.42 -7.71 4.42
N ASP A 49 -17.10 -7.57 4.59
CA ASP A 49 -16.49 -6.38 5.17
C ASP A 49 -15.73 -5.57 4.13
N PHE A 50 -15.98 -4.26 4.13
CA PHE A 50 -15.11 -3.28 3.51
C PHE A 50 -13.90 -2.99 4.40
N VAL A 51 -12.71 -3.06 3.81
CA VAL A 51 -11.42 -2.69 4.43
C VAL A 51 -10.58 -1.80 3.51
N SER A 52 -9.72 -0.96 4.09
CA SER A 52 -8.86 -0.04 3.33
C SER A 52 -7.57 -0.72 2.81
N SER A 53 -7.20 -1.87 3.36
CA SER A 53 -6.00 -2.64 3.00
C SER A 53 -6.30 -4.14 3.00
N MET A 54 -5.69 -4.90 2.08
CA MET A 54 -5.79 -6.36 2.08
C MET A 54 -5.14 -7.01 3.32
N LEU A 55 -4.35 -6.24 4.07
CA LEU A 55 -3.71 -6.68 5.31
C LEU A 55 -4.65 -6.58 6.52
N MET A 56 -5.90 -6.15 6.36
CA MET A 56 -6.87 -6.03 7.45
C MET A 56 -7.88 -7.19 7.38
N PRO A 57 -8.13 -7.92 8.49
CA PRO A 57 -9.02 -9.09 8.47
C PRO A 57 -10.51 -8.74 8.56
N ARG A 58 -10.86 -7.51 8.96
CA ARG A 58 -12.24 -7.08 9.23
C ARG A 58 -12.41 -5.56 9.12
N GLY A 59 -13.66 -5.13 8.92
CA GLY A 59 -13.97 -3.71 8.70
C GLY A 59 -15.47 -3.39 8.79
N ALA A 60 -15.93 -2.50 7.92
CA ALA A 60 -17.33 -2.04 7.89
C ALA A 60 -18.21 -2.97 7.06
N GLY A 61 -19.38 -3.36 7.58
CA GLY A 61 -20.29 -4.33 6.97
C GLY A 61 -20.62 -5.44 7.94
N HIS A 62 -20.37 -6.70 7.57
CA HIS A 62 -20.71 -7.87 8.37
C HIS A 62 -20.19 -7.84 9.83
N THR A 63 -18.92 -7.50 10.03
CA THR A 63 -18.31 -7.45 11.37
C THR A 63 -18.87 -6.30 12.20
N SER A 64 -19.13 -5.16 11.55
CA SER A 64 -19.59 -3.93 12.21
C SER A 64 -20.23 -3.00 11.18
N ASP A 65 -21.53 -2.71 11.34
CA ASP A 65 -22.25 -1.77 10.47
C ASP A 65 -21.51 -0.45 10.33
N TRP A 66 -21.01 0.10 11.45
CA TRP A 66 -20.11 1.24 11.53
C TRP A 66 -18.77 0.82 12.13
N SER A 67 -17.70 0.87 11.35
CA SER A 67 -16.35 0.52 11.80
C SER A 67 -15.48 1.76 11.96
N ALA A 68 -14.95 1.94 13.17
CA ALA A 68 -13.90 2.93 13.44
C ALA A 68 -12.49 2.42 13.09
N GLU A 69 -12.36 1.16 12.68
CA GLU A 69 -11.06 0.48 12.54
C GLU A 69 -10.45 0.59 11.13
N VAL A 70 -11.27 0.95 10.13
CA VAL A 70 -10.88 0.92 8.70
C VAL A 70 -9.86 2.00 8.34
N ASP A 71 -10.09 3.24 8.80
CA ASP A 71 -9.24 4.39 8.44
C ASP A 71 -8.42 4.95 9.60
N SER A 72 -8.78 4.59 10.84
CA SER A 72 -8.15 5.16 12.03
C SER A 72 -6.69 4.74 12.16
N ARG A 73 -5.82 5.72 12.36
CA ARG A 73 -4.38 5.51 12.53
C ARG A 73 -3.74 6.64 13.33
N LEU A 74 -2.61 6.32 13.97
CA LEU A 74 -1.78 7.30 14.67
C LEU A 74 -0.31 7.06 14.30
N GLY A 75 0.38 8.13 13.89
CA GLY A 75 1.78 8.12 13.52
C GLY A 75 2.61 9.08 14.35
N LEU A 76 3.80 8.65 14.73
CA LEU A 76 4.84 9.48 15.37
C LEU A 76 6.14 9.35 14.59
N GLN A 77 6.81 10.46 14.34
CA GLN A 77 8.09 10.51 13.65
C GLN A 77 9.12 11.28 14.46
N LEU A 78 10.22 10.61 14.79
CA LEU A 78 11.41 11.19 15.37
C LEU A 78 12.46 11.43 14.28
N THR A 79 12.97 12.65 14.18
CA THR A 79 14.06 13.01 13.26
C THR A 79 15.23 13.57 14.06
N ALA A 80 16.42 13.01 13.85
CA ALA A 80 17.67 13.48 14.45
C ALA A 80 18.60 13.99 13.34
N ASN A 81 18.91 15.29 13.35
CA ASN A 81 19.94 15.87 12.48
C ASN A 81 21.27 15.82 13.25
N LEU A 82 22.11 14.83 12.91
CA LEU A 82 23.35 14.54 13.62
C LEU A 82 24.48 15.47 13.17
N THR A 83 24.53 15.76 11.87
CA THR A 83 25.45 16.72 11.24
C THR A 83 24.72 17.42 10.08
N PRO A 84 25.30 18.46 9.43
CA PRO A 84 24.68 19.09 8.25
C PRO A 84 24.43 18.15 7.05
N ARG A 85 25.01 16.94 7.05
CA ARG A 85 24.89 15.96 5.95
C ARG A 85 24.40 14.60 6.42
N LEU A 86 24.12 14.43 7.70
CA LEU A 86 23.75 13.14 8.29
C LEU A 86 22.53 13.32 9.18
N SER A 87 21.45 12.63 8.83
CA SER A 87 20.23 12.59 9.63
C SER A 87 19.72 11.16 9.77
N SER A 88 18.86 10.94 10.77
CA SER A 88 18.16 9.67 10.95
C SER A 88 16.70 9.92 11.26
N VAL A 89 15.84 9.05 10.75
CA VAL A 89 14.39 9.10 10.96
C VAL A 89 13.92 7.75 11.47
N VAL A 90 13.04 7.77 12.46
CA VAL A 90 12.22 6.62 12.86
C VAL A 90 10.77 7.08 12.87
N GLN A 91 9.91 6.37 12.14
CA GLN A 91 8.47 6.57 12.12
C GLN A 91 7.78 5.30 12.61
N VAL A 92 6.88 5.47 13.57
CA VAL A 92 6.05 4.41 14.12
C VAL A 92 4.59 4.74 13.82
N VAL A 93 3.86 3.76 13.29
CA VAL A 93 2.44 3.89 12.98
C VAL A 93 1.66 2.79 13.68
N THR A 94 0.52 3.17 14.26
CA THR A 94 -0.49 2.27 14.81
C THR A 94 -1.73 2.33 13.92
N GLU A 95 -2.10 1.21 13.32
CA GLU A 95 -3.31 0.98 12.53
C GLU A 95 -3.69 -0.51 12.65
N GLN A 96 -4.87 -0.91 12.15
CA GLN A 96 -5.31 -2.30 12.20
C GLN A 96 -4.35 -3.21 11.41
N GLN A 97 -3.76 -4.21 12.06
CA GLN A 97 -2.88 -5.20 11.42
C GLN A 97 -3.63 -6.48 11.01
N TYR A 98 -2.91 -7.43 10.40
CA TYR A 98 -3.43 -8.70 9.88
C TYR A 98 -4.15 -9.58 10.92
N ASP A 99 -3.82 -9.41 12.20
CA ASP A 99 -4.45 -10.11 13.33
C ASP A 99 -5.57 -9.29 14.00
N GLY A 100 -5.96 -8.16 13.39
CA GLY A 100 -6.98 -7.25 13.88
C GLY A 100 -6.55 -6.38 15.06
N GLN A 101 -5.27 -6.41 15.44
CA GLN A 101 -4.73 -5.64 16.57
C GLN A 101 -4.16 -4.30 16.11
N PHE A 102 -4.23 -3.30 16.99
CA PHE A 102 -3.64 -1.96 16.79
C PHE A 102 -2.27 -1.86 17.47
N ARG A 103 -1.34 -2.71 17.05
CA ARG A 103 0.04 -2.67 17.59
C ARG A 103 0.87 -1.63 16.84
N PRO A 104 1.65 -0.77 17.53
CA PRO A 104 2.61 0.10 16.87
C PRO A 104 3.62 -0.71 16.05
N ALA A 105 3.82 -0.32 14.79
CA ALA A 105 4.77 -0.91 13.87
C ALA A 105 5.73 0.15 13.34
N ILE A 106 6.99 -0.23 13.12
CA ILE A 106 7.98 0.65 12.49
C ILE A 106 7.67 0.73 11.00
N GLU A 107 7.18 1.90 10.58
CA GLU A 107 6.86 2.22 9.20
C GLU A 107 8.14 2.54 8.42
N TRP A 108 8.96 3.47 8.94
CA TRP A 108 10.28 3.81 8.37
C TRP A 108 11.33 3.90 9.48
N ALA A 109 12.56 3.50 9.19
CA ALA A 109 13.68 3.59 10.12
C ALA A 109 14.99 3.59 9.32
N ASN A 110 15.55 4.77 9.06
CA ASN A 110 16.71 4.90 8.19
C ASN A 110 17.70 5.98 8.65
N ILE A 111 18.89 5.90 8.06
CA ILE A 111 19.93 6.92 8.13
C ILE A 111 20.05 7.51 6.73
N ASN A 112 20.03 8.84 6.64
CA ASN A 112 20.22 9.60 5.42
C ASN A 112 21.58 10.30 5.43
N TYR A 113 22.34 10.15 4.35
CA TYR A 113 23.57 10.86 4.09
C TYR A 113 23.48 11.68 2.80
N ASP A 114 23.60 13.00 2.92
CA ASP A 114 23.61 13.91 1.78
C ASP A 114 25.02 13.94 1.18
N VAL A 115 25.23 13.21 0.09
CA VAL A 115 26.50 13.13 -0.65
C VAL A 115 26.83 14.49 -1.28
N THR A 116 25.81 15.18 -1.79
CA THR A 116 25.82 16.59 -2.20
C THR A 116 24.45 17.19 -1.84
N PRO A 117 24.22 18.51 -2.00
CA PRO A 117 22.88 19.09 -1.83
C PRO A 117 21.81 18.45 -2.74
N ASP A 118 22.23 17.83 -3.84
CA ASP A 118 21.38 17.26 -4.87
C ASP A 118 21.33 15.73 -4.85
N LEU A 119 22.24 15.06 -4.13
CA LEU A 119 22.37 13.60 -4.09
C LEU A 119 22.35 13.11 -2.64
N SER A 120 21.35 12.31 -2.29
CA SER A 120 21.20 11.70 -0.97
C SER A 120 21.13 10.18 -1.04
N LEU A 121 21.73 9.52 -0.05
CA LEU A 121 21.70 8.08 0.15
C LEU A 121 21.00 7.76 1.47
N ARG A 122 20.01 6.87 1.45
CA ARG A 122 19.34 6.34 2.65
C ARG A 122 19.60 4.85 2.78
N VAL A 123 19.82 4.40 4.01
CA VAL A 123 19.99 2.98 4.34
C VAL A 123 19.11 2.63 5.54
N GLY A 124 18.39 1.51 5.46
CA GLY A 124 17.48 1.01 6.49
C GLY A 124 16.11 0.68 5.91
N ARG A 125 15.06 0.85 6.73
CA ARG A 125 13.67 0.79 6.26
C ARG A 125 13.29 2.12 5.62
N VAL A 126 13.14 2.10 4.31
CA VAL A 126 12.87 3.26 3.46
C VAL A 126 11.50 3.15 2.82
N ILE A 127 10.95 4.29 2.40
CA ILE A 127 9.71 4.35 1.62
C ILE A 127 9.91 3.60 0.30
N LEU A 128 8.89 2.86 -0.12
CA LEU A 128 8.80 2.25 -1.44
C LEU A 128 8.05 3.19 -2.40
N PRO A 129 8.74 3.86 -3.35
CA PRO A 129 8.15 4.91 -4.17
C PRO A 129 7.45 4.36 -5.43
N VAL A 130 6.48 3.46 -5.22
CA VAL A 130 5.70 2.79 -6.28
C VAL A 130 4.53 3.61 -6.81
N PHE A 131 4.06 4.61 -6.06
CA PHE A 131 2.90 5.44 -6.42
C PHE A 131 3.21 6.93 -6.24
N MET A 132 2.47 7.80 -6.94
CA MET A 132 2.64 9.25 -6.89
C MET A 132 2.50 9.81 -5.47
N ASN A 133 1.64 9.22 -4.65
CA ASN A 133 1.42 9.61 -3.25
C ASN A 133 2.11 8.68 -2.24
N SER A 134 3.09 7.85 -2.64
CA SER A 134 3.73 6.85 -1.77
C SER A 134 4.25 7.43 -0.44
N GLU A 135 4.85 8.63 -0.47
CA GLU A 135 5.45 9.25 0.72
C GLU A 135 4.43 9.72 1.76
N TYR A 136 3.17 9.92 1.37
CA TYR A 136 2.11 10.43 2.26
C TYR A 136 0.84 9.58 2.21
N ARG A 137 0.90 8.36 1.69
CA ARG A 137 -0.25 7.45 1.59
C ARG A 137 -0.89 7.07 2.93
N LYS A 138 -0.13 7.21 4.04
CA LYS A 138 -0.62 7.02 5.42
C LYS A 138 -0.93 8.34 6.15
N VAL A 139 -0.72 9.48 5.53
CA VAL A 139 -0.95 10.81 6.14
C VAL A 139 -2.21 11.40 5.53
N GLY A 140 -3.38 11.09 6.11
CA GLY A 140 -4.68 11.53 5.60
C GLY A 140 -4.73 13.04 5.34
N TYR A 141 -4.18 13.83 6.26
CA TYR A 141 -4.10 15.30 6.16
C TYR A 141 -3.42 15.82 4.87
N ALA A 142 -2.53 15.04 4.25
CA ALA A 142 -1.81 15.44 3.03
C ALA A 142 -2.61 15.23 1.73
N THR A 143 -3.78 14.58 1.82
CA THR A 143 -4.62 14.26 0.65
C THR A 143 -6.02 14.88 0.79
N PRO A 144 -6.74 15.14 -0.33
CA PRO A 144 -8.12 15.61 -0.24
C PRO A 144 -9.09 14.50 0.22
N TRP A 145 -8.80 13.25 -0.15
CA TRP A 145 -9.63 12.08 0.13
C TRP A 145 -9.57 11.64 1.59
N ILE A 146 -10.57 10.86 2.03
CA ILE A 146 -10.43 10.09 3.28
C ILE A 146 -9.37 8.98 3.11
N ARG A 147 -9.34 8.35 1.93
CA ARG A 147 -8.36 7.34 1.53
C ARG A 147 -8.04 7.48 0.04
N PRO A 148 -6.80 7.22 -0.39
CA PRO A 148 -6.49 7.17 -1.82
C PRO A 148 -7.35 6.12 -2.56
N PRO A 149 -7.59 6.29 -3.87
CA PRO A 149 -8.37 5.34 -4.65
C PRO A 149 -7.80 3.92 -4.58
N LEU A 150 -8.63 2.97 -4.14
CA LEU A 150 -8.21 1.61 -3.81
C LEU A 150 -7.77 0.83 -5.04
N GLU A 151 -8.39 1.13 -6.18
CA GLU A 151 -8.12 0.56 -7.51
C GLU A 151 -6.68 0.77 -7.97
N VAL A 152 -5.97 1.77 -7.42
CA VAL A 152 -4.53 1.95 -7.62
C VAL A 152 -3.76 1.51 -6.38
N TYR A 153 -4.11 2.04 -5.21
CA TYR A 153 -3.27 1.92 -4.00
C TYR A 153 -3.34 0.56 -3.30
N ARG A 154 -4.29 -0.32 -3.64
CA ARG A 154 -4.33 -1.71 -3.13
C ARG A 154 -3.63 -2.73 -4.01
N THR A 155 -3.20 -2.35 -5.21
CA THR A 155 -2.45 -3.27 -6.11
C THR A 155 -1.08 -3.65 -5.52
N ILE A 156 -0.49 -2.78 -4.70
CA ILE A 156 0.74 -3.03 -3.93
C ILE A 156 0.53 -2.54 -2.49
N PRO A 157 0.21 -3.43 -1.53
CA PRO A 157 -0.20 -3.03 -0.18
C PRO A 157 0.96 -2.59 0.72
N VAL A 158 2.21 -2.92 0.37
CA VAL A 158 3.41 -2.59 1.16
C VAL A 158 3.90 -1.17 0.92
N SER A 159 4.36 -0.47 1.96
CA SER A 159 4.82 0.93 1.88
C SER A 159 6.33 1.08 1.91
N SER A 160 7.03 0.04 2.35
CA SER A 160 8.40 0.14 2.77
C SER A 160 9.20 -1.05 2.30
N ALA A 161 10.49 -0.81 2.08
CA ALA A 161 11.48 -1.83 1.84
C ALA A 161 12.66 -1.64 2.79
N ASP A 162 13.22 -2.74 3.27
CA ASP A 162 14.47 -2.77 4.01
C ASP A 162 15.61 -2.86 2.98
N GLY A 163 16.45 -1.83 2.92
CA GLY A 163 17.51 -1.74 1.91
C GLY A 163 18.12 -0.35 1.79
N VAL A 164 18.36 0.06 0.54
CA VAL A 164 19.05 1.28 0.16
C VAL A 164 18.17 2.09 -0.80
N ASP A 165 18.09 3.40 -0.59
CA ASP A 165 17.42 4.36 -1.48
C ASP A 165 18.39 5.47 -1.86
N VAL A 166 18.53 5.73 -3.16
CA VAL A 166 19.34 6.83 -3.70
C VAL A 166 18.40 7.82 -4.36
N SER A 167 18.53 9.11 -4.03
CA SER A 167 17.76 10.19 -4.63
C SER A 167 18.69 11.22 -5.23
N TYR A 168 18.45 11.57 -6.49
CA TYR A 168 19.14 12.64 -7.21
C TYR A 168 18.14 13.69 -7.67
N ARG A 169 18.33 14.93 -7.24
CA ARG A 169 17.53 16.09 -7.62
C ARG A 169 18.32 16.96 -8.59
N SER A 170 17.77 17.24 -9.76
CA SER A 170 18.34 18.18 -10.71
C SER A 170 17.39 19.34 -10.97
N HIS A 171 17.97 20.51 -11.22
CA HIS A 171 17.24 21.74 -11.54
C HIS A 171 17.64 22.19 -12.93
N ILE A 172 16.69 22.19 -13.88
CA ILE A 172 16.90 22.61 -15.26
C ILE A 172 15.93 23.76 -15.55
N ALA A 173 16.46 24.99 -15.57
CA ALA A 173 15.65 26.20 -15.61
C ALA A 173 14.57 26.21 -14.51
N SER A 174 13.29 26.20 -14.87
CA SER A 174 12.16 26.18 -13.92
C SER A 174 11.69 24.77 -13.56
N VAL A 175 12.36 23.72 -14.04
CA VAL A 175 11.97 22.33 -13.86
C VAL A 175 12.81 21.70 -12.77
N THR A 176 12.15 21.09 -11.78
CA THR A 176 12.79 20.25 -10.76
C THR A 176 12.52 18.80 -11.10
N ASN A 177 13.58 18.01 -11.24
CA ASN A 177 13.49 16.58 -11.52
C ASN A 177 14.10 15.80 -10.36
N THR A 178 13.34 14.89 -9.76
CA THR A 178 13.80 13.99 -8.70
C THR A 178 13.77 12.57 -9.22
N LEU A 179 14.94 11.96 -9.40
CA LEU A 179 15.09 10.55 -9.74
C LEU A 179 15.44 9.77 -8.47
N ARG A 180 14.75 8.66 -8.23
CA ARG A 180 15.04 7.74 -7.13
C ARG A 180 15.25 6.32 -7.62
N ALA A 181 16.18 5.62 -6.98
CA ALA A 181 16.40 4.20 -7.14
C ALA A 181 16.48 3.55 -5.76
N THR A 182 15.54 2.64 -5.49
CA THR A 182 15.44 1.88 -4.25
C THR A 182 15.76 0.42 -4.53
N TYR A 183 16.69 -0.16 -3.78
CA TYR A 183 17.00 -1.59 -3.82
C TYR A 183 16.85 -2.22 -2.44
N GLY A 184 16.06 -3.29 -2.31
CA GLY A 184 15.80 -3.90 -1.01
C GLY A 184 14.81 -5.07 -1.03
N GLN A 185 14.28 -5.38 0.14
CA GLN A 185 13.33 -6.47 0.37
C GLN A 185 12.15 -6.02 1.24
N SER A 186 11.05 -6.75 1.20
CA SER A 186 9.88 -6.47 2.03
C SER A 186 9.19 -7.78 2.41
N ASP A 187 8.65 -7.82 3.62
CA ASP A 187 7.85 -8.93 4.14
C ASP A 187 6.49 -8.40 4.57
N ALA A 188 5.43 -9.14 4.25
CA ALA A 188 4.07 -8.77 4.63
C ALA A 188 3.26 -10.01 5.00
N THR A 189 2.64 -9.99 6.17
CA THR A 189 1.67 -11.01 6.59
C THR A 189 0.26 -10.54 6.26
N PHE A 190 -0.55 -11.41 5.69
CA PHE A 190 -1.93 -11.10 5.33
C PHE A 190 -2.89 -12.23 5.72
N PRO A 191 -4.13 -11.90 6.10
CA PRO A 191 -5.15 -12.92 6.39
C PRO A 191 -5.69 -13.54 5.10
N TYR A 192 -6.00 -14.83 5.14
CA TYR A 192 -6.71 -15.52 4.07
C TYR A 192 -7.63 -16.60 4.64
N ILE A 193 -8.46 -17.20 3.79
CA ILE A 193 -9.31 -18.35 4.14
C ILE A 193 -8.65 -19.60 3.56
N ASP A 194 -8.33 -20.57 4.41
CA ASP A 194 -7.68 -21.81 4.00
C ASP A 194 -8.66 -22.83 3.38
N ALA A 195 -8.14 -23.99 2.97
CA ALA A 195 -8.94 -25.04 2.37
C ALA A 195 -10.01 -25.65 3.32
N ALA A 196 -9.85 -25.48 4.63
CA ALA A 196 -10.81 -25.93 5.64
C ALA A 196 -11.88 -24.87 5.96
N MET A 197 -11.87 -23.74 5.24
CA MET A 197 -12.72 -22.55 5.50
C MET A 197 -12.42 -21.87 6.84
N ASP A 198 -11.22 -22.08 7.38
CA ASP A 198 -10.75 -21.42 8.59
C ASP A 198 -9.93 -20.16 8.25
N ARG A 199 -9.93 -19.19 9.17
CA ARG A 199 -9.07 -18.01 9.07
C ARG A 199 -7.62 -18.38 9.32
N ALA A 200 -6.77 -18.13 8.35
CA ALA A 200 -5.34 -18.36 8.41
C ALA A 200 -4.55 -17.08 8.04
N THR A 201 -3.23 -17.15 8.16
CA THR A 201 -2.31 -16.08 7.76
C THR A 201 -1.25 -16.64 6.83
N ALA A 202 -0.90 -15.87 5.80
CA ALA A 202 0.20 -16.19 4.89
C ALA A 202 1.25 -15.08 4.91
N GLU A 203 2.49 -15.43 4.60
CA GLU A 203 3.61 -14.49 4.51
C GLU A 203 4.07 -14.31 3.06
N ALA A 204 3.94 -13.08 2.56
CA ALA A 204 4.53 -12.66 1.30
C ALA A 204 5.93 -12.11 1.50
N ARG A 205 6.91 -12.67 0.79
CA ARG A 205 8.32 -12.27 0.84
C ARG A 205 8.74 -11.74 -0.52
N ALA A 206 9.05 -10.45 -0.60
CA ALA A 206 9.63 -9.80 -1.76
C ALA A 206 11.15 -9.67 -1.58
N ARG A 207 11.93 -10.19 -2.54
CA ARG A 207 13.40 -10.19 -2.54
C ARG A 207 13.93 -9.58 -3.83
N GLU A 208 15.19 -9.17 -3.81
CA GLU A 208 15.89 -8.58 -4.96
C GLU A 208 15.11 -7.42 -5.60
N GLY A 209 14.41 -6.65 -4.76
CA GLY A 209 13.51 -5.60 -5.19
C GLY A 209 14.24 -4.39 -5.71
N LEU A 210 13.98 -4.00 -6.94
CA LEU A 210 14.43 -2.74 -7.53
C LEU A 210 13.21 -1.87 -7.85
N THR A 211 13.24 -0.61 -7.46
CA THR A 211 12.26 0.41 -7.87
C THR A 211 12.98 1.63 -8.37
N ILE A 212 12.65 2.08 -9.57
CA ILE A 212 13.09 3.35 -10.12
C ILE A 212 11.86 4.24 -10.23
N SER A 213 11.91 5.41 -9.61
CA SER A 213 10.83 6.40 -9.70
C SER A 213 11.38 7.76 -10.08
N ASN A 214 10.56 8.55 -10.77
CA ASN A 214 10.89 9.88 -11.19
C ASN A 214 9.71 10.83 -10.97
N THR A 215 9.99 12.00 -10.44
CA THR A 215 9.03 13.09 -10.28
C THR A 215 9.59 14.34 -10.97
N VAL A 216 8.80 14.91 -11.88
CA VAL A 216 9.14 16.14 -12.60
C VAL A 216 8.12 17.21 -12.23
N GLU A 217 8.60 18.34 -11.73
CA GLU A 217 7.77 19.44 -11.25
C GLU A 217 8.11 20.72 -12.03
N GLN A 218 7.07 21.40 -12.53
CA GLN A 218 7.19 22.70 -13.19
C GLN A 218 5.96 23.56 -12.91
N GLY A 219 6.13 24.62 -12.11
CA GLY A 219 5.02 25.47 -11.69
C GLY A 219 3.96 24.66 -10.93
N SER A 220 2.75 24.62 -11.47
CA SER A 220 1.62 23.88 -10.89
C SER A 220 1.49 22.43 -11.39
N ILE A 221 2.38 21.97 -12.28
CA ILE A 221 2.36 20.61 -12.84
C ILE A 221 3.36 19.74 -12.09
N SER A 222 2.93 18.52 -11.74
CA SER A 222 3.79 17.43 -11.28
C SER A 222 3.48 16.17 -12.08
N LEU A 223 4.53 15.53 -12.62
CA LEU A 223 4.44 14.26 -13.33
C LEU A 223 5.23 13.21 -12.55
N PHE A 224 4.67 12.00 -12.46
CA PHE A 224 5.25 10.88 -11.74
C PHE A 224 5.34 9.66 -12.65
N ALA A 225 6.44 8.93 -12.56
CA ALA A 225 6.58 7.62 -13.16
C ALA A 225 7.36 6.70 -12.22
N ALA A 226 6.96 5.44 -12.11
CA ALA A 226 7.70 4.41 -11.40
C ALA A 226 7.68 3.08 -12.14
N TYR A 227 8.78 2.35 -12.03
CA TYR A 227 8.91 0.95 -12.43
C TYR A 227 9.50 0.16 -11.27
N SER A 228 8.91 -0.99 -10.98
CA SER A 228 9.36 -1.87 -9.93
C SER A 228 9.45 -3.32 -10.40
N HIS A 229 10.43 -4.04 -9.87
CA HIS A 229 10.72 -5.43 -10.15
C HIS A 229 11.14 -6.14 -8.86
N TYR A 230 10.53 -7.29 -8.54
CA TYR A 230 10.83 -8.10 -7.35
C TYR A 230 10.74 -9.59 -7.66
N ARG A 231 11.42 -10.43 -6.87
CA ARG A 231 11.10 -11.84 -6.74
C ARG A 231 10.16 -12.05 -5.55
N LEU A 232 8.96 -12.56 -5.80
CA LEU A 232 7.91 -12.75 -4.82
C LEU A 232 7.72 -14.24 -4.53
N SER A 233 7.71 -14.59 -3.24
CA SER A 233 7.31 -15.91 -2.73
C SER A 233 6.18 -15.77 -1.71
N ILE A 234 5.21 -16.68 -1.77
CA ILE A 234 4.17 -16.92 -0.77
C ILE A 234 4.11 -18.43 -0.55
N GLU A 235 5.01 -18.93 0.30
CA GLU A 235 5.24 -20.36 0.51
C GLU A 235 4.01 -21.08 1.11
N ASP A 236 3.13 -20.35 1.81
CA ASP A 236 1.90 -20.91 2.39
C ASP A 236 0.97 -21.54 1.34
N PHE A 237 1.08 -21.16 0.06
CA PHE A 237 0.32 -21.77 -1.04
C PHE A 237 1.06 -22.91 -1.75
N ASN A 238 2.33 -23.19 -1.42
CA ASN A 238 3.08 -24.29 -2.04
C ASN A 238 2.39 -25.66 -1.89
N PRO A 239 1.78 -26.03 -0.75
CA PRO A 239 1.09 -27.32 -0.62
C PRO A 239 -0.03 -27.54 -1.65
N LEU A 240 -0.76 -26.48 -2.01
CA LEU A 240 -1.78 -26.54 -3.08
C LEU A 240 -1.13 -26.89 -4.42
N PHE A 241 -0.04 -26.23 -4.77
CA PHE A 241 0.63 -26.45 -6.05
C PHE A 241 1.45 -27.74 -6.08
N ASP A 242 1.96 -28.21 -4.95
CA ASP A 242 2.54 -29.55 -4.82
C ASP A 242 1.49 -30.63 -5.07
N ALA A 243 0.25 -30.43 -4.62
CA ALA A 243 -0.84 -31.34 -4.94
C ALA A 243 -1.15 -31.39 -6.43
N PHE A 244 -1.08 -30.26 -7.15
CA PHE A 244 -1.19 -30.25 -8.62
C PHE A 244 -0.08 -31.07 -9.26
N ARG A 245 1.19 -30.89 -8.85
CA ARG A 245 2.35 -31.61 -9.42
C ARG A 245 2.24 -33.14 -9.32
N MET A 246 1.46 -33.67 -8.37
CA MET A 246 1.19 -35.12 -8.28
C MET A 246 0.45 -35.68 -9.49
N PHE A 247 -0.22 -34.85 -10.29
CA PHE A 247 -0.94 -35.23 -11.51
C PHE A 247 -0.05 -35.21 -12.77
N GLY A 248 1.28 -35.15 -12.60
CA GLY A 248 2.23 -35.24 -13.69
C GLY A 248 2.27 -33.95 -14.54
N PRO A 249 2.59 -34.04 -15.85
CA PRO A 249 2.89 -32.87 -16.67
C PRO A 249 1.80 -31.81 -16.76
N GLU A 250 0.52 -32.19 -16.70
CA GLU A 250 -0.60 -31.23 -16.68
C GLU A 250 -0.60 -30.42 -15.38
N GLY A 251 -0.37 -31.10 -14.26
CA GLY A 251 -0.25 -30.50 -12.94
C GLY A 251 0.97 -29.60 -12.80
N ASP A 252 2.12 -30.04 -13.31
CA ASP A 252 3.33 -29.23 -13.38
C ASP A 252 3.09 -27.91 -14.15
N ALA A 253 2.36 -27.97 -15.26
CA ALA A 253 2.03 -26.77 -16.05
C ALA A 253 1.10 -25.80 -15.31
N ILE A 254 0.14 -26.31 -14.53
CA ILE A 254 -0.73 -25.48 -13.68
C ILE A 254 0.08 -24.85 -12.54
N ALA A 255 0.89 -25.66 -11.84
CA ALA A 255 1.71 -25.19 -10.74
C ALA A 255 2.72 -24.13 -11.20
N GLU A 256 3.39 -24.34 -12.34
CA GLU A 256 4.33 -23.37 -12.91
C GLU A 256 3.67 -22.05 -13.30
N ARG A 257 2.41 -22.11 -13.73
CA ARG A 257 1.63 -20.94 -14.13
C ARG A 257 1.05 -20.14 -12.97
N TYR A 258 0.66 -20.79 -11.88
CA TYR A 258 -0.12 -20.13 -10.84
C TYR A 258 0.60 -20.00 -9.50
N ASN A 259 1.61 -20.84 -9.21
CA ASN A 259 2.35 -20.74 -7.96
C ASN A 259 3.12 -19.42 -7.85
N VAL A 260 3.14 -18.84 -6.66
CA VAL A 260 3.91 -17.63 -6.32
C VAL A 260 5.09 -18.06 -5.47
N ASP A 261 6.09 -18.68 -6.09
CA ASP A 261 7.34 -19.01 -5.39
C ASP A 261 8.54 -18.62 -6.25
N GLY A 262 9.26 -17.61 -5.79
CA GLY A 262 10.39 -16.99 -6.51
C GLY A 262 9.98 -16.34 -7.83
N LYS A 263 8.69 -16.03 -8.04
CA LYS A 263 8.18 -15.50 -9.30
C LYS A 263 8.43 -14.01 -9.40
N THR A 264 8.69 -13.55 -10.63
CA THR A 264 8.85 -12.13 -10.91
C THR A 264 7.53 -11.40 -10.73
N PHE A 265 7.53 -10.34 -9.92
CA PHE A 265 6.47 -9.34 -9.82
C PHE A 265 6.99 -8.01 -10.39
N GLU A 266 6.27 -7.47 -11.37
CA GLU A 266 6.57 -6.19 -12.01
C GLU A 266 5.42 -5.22 -11.81
N ALA A 267 5.74 -3.94 -11.65
CA ALA A 267 4.76 -2.87 -11.58
C ALA A 267 5.22 -1.63 -12.34
N ILE A 268 4.29 -0.96 -13.02
CA ILE A 268 4.49 0.36 -13.60
C ILE A 268 3.41 1.27 -13.06
N SER A 269 3.77 2.49 -12.66
CA SER A 269 2.83 3.53 -12.28
C SER A 269 3.16 4.83 -13.02
N LEU A 270 2.14 5.50 -13.53
CA LEU A 270 2.24 6.80 -14.21
C LEU A 270 1.20 7.74 -13.59
N GLY A 271 1.64 8.91 -13.12
CA GLY A 271 0.79 9.88 -12.44
C GLY A 271 0.99 11.29 -12.99
N ALA A 272 -0.07 12.08 -12.92
CA ALA A 272 -0.01 13.50 -13.23
C ALA A 272 -0.92 14.28 -12.28
N ARG A 273 -0.46 15.47 -11.90
CA ARG A 273 -1.19 16.43 -11.08
C ARG A 273 -1.04 17.83 -11.64
N TYR A 274 -2.13 18.56 -11.64
CA TYR A 274 -2.15 20.01 -11.86
C TYR A 274 -2.89 20.69 -10.70
N ASP A 275 -2.20 21.59 -10.00
CA ASP A 275 -2.73 22.28 -8.81
C ASP A 275 -2.29 23.76 -8.80
N PRO A 276 -3.07 24.67 -9.43
CA PRO A 276 -2.83 26.12 -9.41
C PRO A 276 -3.26 26.81 -8.10
N GLY A 277 -3.63 26.06 -7.06
CA GLY A 277 -4.05 26.59 -5.77
C GLY A 277 -5.57 26.56 -5.58
N ASN A 278 -6.36 27.25 -6.42
CA ASN A 278 -7.82 27.33 -6.22
C ASN A 278 -8.58 26.05 -6.57
N TRP A 279 -7.98 25.18 -7.37
CA TRP A 279 -8.53 23.89 -7.76
C TRP A 279 -7.39 22.92 -8.06
N PHE A 280 -7.71 21.64 -8.18
CA PHE A 280 -6.75 20.64 -8.60
C PHE A 280 -7.40 19.58 -9.48
N VAL A 281 -6.59 18.94 -10.32
CA VAL A 281 -6.90 17.66 -10.95
C VAL A 281 -5.68 16.76 -10.84
N MET A 282 -5.91 15.48 -10.60
CA MET A 282 -4.86 14.48 -10.56
C MET A 282 -5.39 13.14 -11.05
N GLY A 283 -4.50 12.34 -11.60
CA GLY A 283 -4.81 10.97 -11.99
C GLY A 283 -3.56 10.12 -11.93
N GLU A 284 -3.78 8.83 -11.77
CA GLU A 284 -2.72 7.83 -11.74
C GLU A 284 -3.23 6.58 -12.43
N TRP A 285 -2.34 5.93 -13.17
CA TRP A 285 -2.55 4.65 -13.80
C TRP A 285 -1.46 3.71 -13.30
N THR A 286 -1.82 2.48 -12.98
CA THR A 286 -0.89 1.44 -12.56
C THR A 286 -1.21 0.12 -13.24
N GLN A 287 -0.19 -0.70 -13.46
CA GLN A 287 -0.34 -2.07 -13.91
C GLN A 287 0.66 -2.95 -13.20
N THR A 288 0.18 -4.08 -12.67
CA THR A 288 1.03 -5.11 -12.06
C THR A 288 0.98 -6.39 -12.89
N SER A 289 2.10 -7.10 -12.93
CA SER A 289 2.25 -8.38 -13.63
C SER A 289 3.00 -9.35 -12.72
N SER A 290 2.39 -10.49 -12.43
CA SER A 290 3.04 -11.59 -11.71
C SER A 290 3.03 -12.89 -12.50
N ARG A 291 2.07 -13.06 -13.43
CA ARG A 291 1.78 -14.34 -14.10
C ARG A 291 1.62 -15.48 -13.08
N THR A 292 0.82 -15.23 -12.06
CA THR A 292 0.50 -16.19 -10.98
C THR A 292 -1.00 -16.12 -10.64
N PHE A 293 -1.43 -16.81 -9.58
CA PHE A 293 -2.82 -16.69 -9.09
C PHE A 293 -3.19 -15.28 -8.60
N LEU A 294 -2.22 -14.41 -8.29
CA LEU A 294 -2.45 -13.02 -7.85
C LEU A 294 -3.00 -12.11 -8.96
N ALA A 295 -3.07 -12.64 -10.17
CA ALA A 295 -3.53 -11.98 -11.39
C ALA A 295 -2.71 -10.76 -11.83
N ASP A 296 -2.62 -10.61 -13.15
CA ASP A 296 -2.14 -9.37 -13.74
C ASP A 296 -3.31 -8.39 -13.72
N ASN A 297 -3.10 -7.16 -13.24
CA ASN A 297 -4.18 -6.19 -13.08
C ASN A 297 -3.75 -4.80 -13.54
N ARG A 298 -4.75 -3.97 -13.82
CA ARG A 298 -4.60 -2.58 -14.21
C ARG A 298 -5.60 -1.74 -13.44
N GLY A 299 -5.09 -0.71 -12.78
CA GLY A 299 -5.85 0.25 -12.01
C GLY A 299 -5.64 1.66 -12.54
N TRP A 300 -6.65 2.52 -12.42
CA TRP A 300 -6.47 3.95 -12.62
C TRP A 300 -7.52 4.76 -11.87
N TYR A 301 -7.23 6.04 -11.66
CA TYR A 301 -8.22 7.03 -11.21
C TYR A 301 -8.00 8.39 -11.84
N ILE A 302 -9.06 9.20 -11.81
CA ILE A 302 -9.01 10.64 -11.97
C ILE A 302 -9.79 11.29 -10.82
N SER A 303 -9.21 12.33 -10.23
CA SER A 303 -9.81 13.08 -9.13
C SER A 303 -9.63 14.58 -9.36
N GLY A 304 -10.63 15.36 -9.00
CA GLY A 304 -10.57 16.81 -9.06
C GLY A 304 -11.42 17.47 -7.98
N GLY A 305 -11.03 18.67 -7.60
CA GLY A 305 -11.72 19.42 -6.55
C GLY A 305 -11.44 20.92 -6.62
N TYR A 306 -12.25 21.69 -5.90
CA TYR A 306 -12.18 23.15 -5.84
C TYR A 306 -12.06 23.61 -4.39
N ARG A 307 -11.16 24.56 -4.11
CA ARG A 307 -10.94 25.11 -2.77
C ARG A 307 -11.79 26.38 -2.60
N LEU A 308 -12.90 26.24 -1.87
CA LEU A 308 -13.88 27.28 -1.55
C LEU A 308 -13.71 27.74 -0.10
N GLY A 309 -12.74 28.62 0.15
CA GLY A 309 -12.38 29.02 1.51
C GLY A 309 -11.86 27.83 2.31
N ALA A 310 -12.52 27.50 3.42
CA ALA A 310 -12.15 26.34 4.25
C ALA A 310 -12.67 24.99 3.70
N PHE A 311 -13.51 24.98 2.66
CA PHE A 311 -14.12 23.76 2.13
C PHE A 311 -13.51 23.37 0.79
N THR A 312 -13.22 22.08 0.62
CA THR A 312 -12.73 21.51 -0.63
C THR A 312 -13.63 20.33 -1.04
N PRO A 313 -14.73 20.55 -1.76
CA PRO A 313 -15.45 19.48 -2.44
C PRO A 313 -14.59 18.85 -3.54
N TYR A 314 -14.72 17.54 -3.71
CA TYR A 314 -14.02 16.77 -4.74
C TYR A 314 -14.87 15.61 -5.28
N LEU A 315 -14.52 15.18 -6.48
CA LEU A 315 -15.06 14.01 -7.16
C LEU A 315 -13.90 13.13 -7.60
N THR A 316 -14.06 11.82 -7.46
CA THR A 316 -13.09 10.83 -7.95
C THR A 316 -13.82 9.73 -8.71
N TYR A 317 -13.25 9.31 -9.83
CA TYR A 317 -13.62 8.10 -10.53
C TYR A 317 -12.42 7.18 -10.59
N ALA A 318 -12.59 5.90 -10.28
CA ALA A 318 -11.53 4.91 -10.30
C ALA A 318 -12.02 3.58 -10.86
N SER A 319 -11.12 2.80 -11.45
CA SER A 319 -11.42 1.49 -12.04
C SER A 319 -10.20 0.58 -11.95
N GLN A 320 -10.44 -0.67 -11.59
CA GLN A 320 -9.47 -1.75 -11.65
C GLN A 320 -10.06 -2.95 -12.38
N ARG A 321 -9.26 -3.51 -13.29
CA ARG A 321 -9.60 -4.73 -14.03
C ARG A 321 -8.48 -5.76 -13.98
N ILE A 322 -8.86 -7.01 -14.07
CA ILE A 322 -7.93 -8.14 -14.22
C ILE A 322 -7.65 -8.35 -15.71
N LEU A 323 -6.36 -8.50 -16.04
CA LEU A 323 -5.85 -8.71 -17.40
C LEU A 323 -5.55 -10.19 -17.68
N SER A 324 -5.24 -10.97 -16.65
CA SER A 324 -5.01 -12.41 -16.76
C SER A 324 -6.32 -13.20 -16.82
N LYS A 325 -6.24 -14.50 -17.16
CA LYS A 325 -7.41 -15.38 -17.08
C LYS A 325 -7.87 -15.52 -15.62
N THR A 326 -9.18 -15.40 -15.40
CA THR A 326 -9.83 -15.59 -14.10
C THR A 326 -10.36 -17.01 -13.90
N SER A 327 -10.03 -17.92 -14.82
CA SER A 327 -10.35 -19.35 -14.71
C SER A 327 -9.38 -20.22 -15.49
N THR A 328 -9.37 -21.50 -15.15
CA THR A 328 -8.61 -22.55 -15.83
C THR A 328 -9.47 -23.80 -16.01
N PRO A 329 -9.35 -24.53 -17.14
CA PRO A 329 -10.03 -25.80 -17.33
C PRO A 329 -9.66 -26.86 -16.28
N GLY A 330 -8.55 -26.67 -15.57
CA GLY A 330 -8.08 -27.60 -14.56
C GLY A 330 -7.32 -28.79 -15.14
N LEU A 331 -7.23 -29.85 -14.35
CA LEU A 331 -6.65 -31.14 -14.72
C LEU A 331 -7.69 -32.00 -15.45
N SER A 332 -7.24 -32.87 -16.37
CA SER A 332 -8.15 -33.79 -17.08
C SER A 332 -8.42 -35.09 -16.32
N GLN A 333 -7.65 -35.39 -15.27
CA GLN A 333 -7.71 -36.64 -14.54
C GLN A 333 -8.84 -36.65 -13.50
N PRO A 334 -9.60 -37.76 -13.35
CA PRO A 334 -10.62 -37.87 -12.30
C PRO A 334 -10.03 -37.68 -10.89
N GLY A 335 -10.79 -37.04 -10.00
CA GLY A 335 -10.38 -36.78 -8.62
C GLY A 335 -9.64 -35.45 -8.41
N SER A 336 -9.40 -34.68 -9.47
CA SER A 336 -8.82 -33.33 -9.39
C SER A 336 -9.85 -32.24 -9.10
N GLU A 337 -11.15 -32.54 -9.20
CA GLU A 337 -12.22 -31.55 -9.19
C GLU A 337 -12.19 -30.60 -7.97
N PRO A 338 -11.91 -31.08 -6.73
CA PRO A 338 -11.79 -30.19 -5.57
C PRO A 338 -10.59 -29.22 -5.68
N LEU A 339 -9.48 -29.70 -6.24
CA LEU A 339 -8.26 -28.91 -6.42
C LEU A 339 -8.46 -27.81 -7.48
N ASP A 340 -9.10 -28.19 -8.58
CA ASP A 340 -9.48 -27.27 -9.66
C ASP A 340 -10.50 -26.24 -9.20
N ALA A 341 -11.46 -26.63 -8.37
CA ALA A 341 -12.43 -25.72 -7.76
C ALA A 341 -11.76 -24.69 -6.84
N MET A 342 -10.80 -25.12 -6.01
CA MET A 342 -10.06 -24.23 -5.11
C MET A 342 -9.24 -23.19 -5.90
N LEU A 343 -8.51 -23.62 -6.93
CA LEU A 343 -7.76 -22.69 -7.78
C LEU A 343 -8.69 -21.72 -8.52
N ASN A 344 -9.79 -22.21 -9.11
CA ASN A 344 -10.73 -21.33 -9.80
C ASN A 344 -11.41 -20.33 -8.85
N SER A 345 -11.69 -20.70 -7.61
CA SER A 345 -12.18 -19.76 -6.57
C SER A 345 -11.18 -18.63 -6.32
N MET A 346 -9.87 -18.94 -6.21
CA MET A 346 -8.81 -17.93 -6.05
C MET A 346 -8.68 -17.01 -7.26
N LEU A 347 -8.83 -17.54 -8.49
CA LEU A 347 -8.72 -16.77 -9.73
C LEU A 347 -9.94 -15.88 -9.99
N GLN A 348 -11.14 -16.34 -9.62
CA GLN A 348 -12.39 -15.58 -9.76
C GLN A 348 -12.52 -14.49 -8.68
N GLY A 349 -12.02 -14.77 -7.47
CA GLY A 349 -12.05 -13.84 -6.33
C GLY A 349 -11.10 -12.64 -6.44
N GLN A 350 -10.40 -12.48 -7.57
CA GLN A 350 -9.51 -11.35 -7.79
C GLN A 350 -10.29 -10.03 -7.93
N PRO A 351 -9.83 -8.91 -7.34
CA PRO A 351 -10.62 -7.68 -7.29
C PRO A 351 -10.78 -7.03 -8.67
N GLN A 352 -12.04 -6.83 -9.07
CA GLN A 352 -12.45 -6.08 -10.25
C GLN A 352 -13.58 -5.14 -9.84
N GLN A 353 -13.32 -3.83 -9.92
CA GLN A 353 -14.28 -2.86 -9.45
C GLN A 353 -14.10 -1.50 -10.11
N GLU A 354 -15.20 -0.75 -10.17
CA GLU A 354 -15.22 0.67 -10.50
C GLU A 354 -15.82 1.41 -9.32
N SER A 355 -15.34 2.63 -9.05
CA SER A 355 -15.87 3.45 -7.97
C SER A 355 -16.02 4.91 -8.34
N VAL A 356 -17.08 5.52 -7.80
CA VAL A 356 -17.33 6.95 -7.82
C VAL A 356 -17.35 7.46 -6.39
N SER A 357 -16.46 8.38 -6.08
CA SER A 357 -16.36 9.00 -4.75
C SER A 357 -16.71 10.48 -4.82
N VAL A 358 -17.70 10.91 -4.04
CA VAL A 358 -18.01 12.33 -3.82
C VAL A 358 -17.68 12.67 -2.39
N GLY A 359 -16.88 13.70 -2.17
CA GLY A 359 -16.51 14.09 -0.81
C GLY A 359 -16.27 15.56 -0.64
N VAL A 360 -16.14 15.95 0.62
CA VAL A 360 -15.80 17.31 1.04
C VAL A 360 -14.79 17.24 2.18
N ARG A 361 -13.76 18.06 2.07
CA ARG A 361 -12.81 18.35 3.14
C ARG A 361 -13.10 19.73 3.73
N TRP A 362 -13.04 19.85 5.05
CA TRP A 362 -13.18 21.10 5.79
C TRP A 362 -11.93 21.34 6.64
N ASP A 363 -11.13 22.32 6.22
CA ASP A 363 -9.92 22.78 6.90
C ASP A 363 -10.30 23.83 7.97
N PHE A 364 -10.71 23.37 9.14
CA PHE A 364 -11.12 24.24 10.26
C PHE A 364 -9.93 24.76 11.09
N SER A 365 -8.75 24.17 10.93
CA SER A 365 -7.47 24.60 11.50
C SER A 365 -6.34 24.38 10.50
N SER A 366 -5.21 25.08 10.66
CA SER A 366 -4.02 24.92 9.81
C SER A 366 -3.36 23.54 9.91
N ASN A 367 -3.77 22.73 10.88
CA ASN A 367 -3.21 21.42 11.18
C ASN A 367 -4.28 20.34 11.41
N MET A 368 -5.56 20.63 11.11
CA MET A 368 -6.66 19.68 11.28
C MET A 368 -7.72 19.86 10.20
N ALA A 369 -8.28 18.75 9.73
CA ALA A 369 -9.36 18.76 8.74
C ALA A 369 -10.39 17.67 9.04
N VAL A 370 -11.68 18.00 8.88
CA VAL A 370 -12.76 17.01 8.84
C VAL A 370 -13.05 16.67 7.38
N LYS A 371 -13.28 15.39 7.09
CA LYS A 371 -13.63 14.92 5.75
C LYS A 371 -14.87 14.04 5.83
N ALA A 372 -15.78 14.22 4.88
CA ALA A 372 -16.89 13.32 4.63
C ALA A 372 -16.82 12.82 3.19
N GLN A 373 -17.05 11.53 2.97
CA GLN A 373 -17.01 10.90 1.65
C GLN A 373 -18.13 9.87 1.52
N PHE A 374 -18.77 9.89 0.36
CA PHE A 374 -19.65 8.83 -0.10
C PHE A 374 -18.99 8.13 -1.28
N ASP A 375 -18.91 6.81 -1.21
CA ASP A 375 -18.36 5.96 -2.27
C ASP A 375 -19.47 5.06 -2.81
N HIS A 376 -19.65 5.04 -4.13
CA HIS A 376 -20.43 4.02 -4.81
C HIS A 376 -19.46 3.11 -5.57
N MET A 377 -19.36 1.86 -5.16
CA MET A 377 -18.49 0.85 -5.76
C MET A 377 -19.34 -0.16 -6.50
N ASN A 378 -18.94 -0.53 -7.72
CA ASN A 378 -19.57 -1.55 -8.53
C ASN A 378 -18.54 -2.64 -8.81
N HIS A 379 -18.87 -3.89 -8.46
CA HIS A 379 -18.00 -5.04 -8.69
C HIS A 379 -18.40 -5.71 -10.01
N GLU A 380 -17.43 -5.92 -10.90
CA GLU A 380 -17.70 -6.52 -12.21
C GLU A 380 -17.78 -8.05 -12.12
N GLY A 381 -18.80 -8.64 -12.75
CA GLY A 381 -18.98 -10.09 -12.85
C GLY A 381 -19.11 -10.76 -11.49
N GLU A 382 -18.40 -11.88 -11.30
CA GLU A 382 -18.36 -12.65 -10.05
C GLU A 382 -17.26 -12.15 -9.08
N SER A 383 -16.75 -10.93 -9.26
CA SER A 383 -15.74 -10.38 -8.35
C SER A 383 -16.40 -9.94 -7.05
N ARG A 384 -15.74 -10.23 -5.92
CA ARG A 384 -16.08 -9.60 -4.63
C ARG A 384 -15.51 -8.19 -4.47
N GLY A 385 -14.88 -7.66 -5.53
CA GLY A 385 -14.06 -6.46 -5.45
C GLY A 385 -13.01 -6.60 -4.36
N TYR A 386 -12.87 -5.54 -3.59
CA TYR A 386 -11.90 -5.44 -2.49
C TYR A 386 -12.45 -5.80 -1.11
N LEU A 387 -13.66 -6.36 -1.05
CA LEU A 387 -14.28 -6.86 0.17
C LEU A 387 -13.55 -8.09 0.72
N VAL A 388 -13.58 -8.24 2.04
CA VAL A 388 -13.02 -9.37 2.78
C VAL A 388 -14.08 -9.98 3.68
N ASN A 389 -13.76 -11.08 4.37
CA ASN A 389 -14.67 -11.71 5.33
C ASN A 389 -16.07 -12.04 4.76
N SER A 390 -16.10 -12.56 3.53
CA SER A 390 -17.35 -13.00 2.89
C SER A 390 -17.99 -14.13 3.70
N GLN A 391 -19.27 -13.96 4.02
CA GLN A 391 -20.10 -14.96 4.71
C GLN A 391 -20.73 -15.94 3.70
N PRO A 392 -21.24 -17.10 4.14
CA PRO A 392 -21.90 -18.06 3.25
C PRO A 392 -23.06 -17.49 2.42
N GLY A 393 -23.68 -16.37 2.84
CA GLY A 393 -24.74 -15.67 2.12
C GLY A 393 -24.28 -14.55 1.19
N PHE A 394 -22.97 -14.29 1.08
CA PHE A 394 -22.44 -13.24 0.23
C PHE A 394 -22.58 -13.59 -1.25
N GLU A 395 -23.18 -12.68 -2.01
CA GLU A 395 -23.30 -12.79 -3.47
C GLU A 395 -22.23 -11.88 -4.14
N PRO A 396 -21.28 -12.45 -4.90
CA PRO A 396 -20.30 -11.66 -5.65
C PRO A 396 -20.96 -10.77 -6.72
N GLY A 397 -20.24 -9.72 -7.14
CA GLY A 397 -20.75 -8.71 -8.05
C GLY A 397 -21.53 -7.61 -7.33
N GLY A 398 -22.44 -6.97 -8.07
CA GLY A 398 -23.33 -5.94 -7.53
C GLY A 398 -22.63 -4.64 -7.13
N SER A 399 -23.32 -3.83 -6.31
CA SER A 399 -22.84 -2.53 -5.88
C SER A 399 -22.84 -2.37 -4.37
N VAL A 400 -21.81 -1.74 -3.83
CA VAL A 400 -21.67 -1.41 -2.42
C VAL A 400 -21.54 0.10 -2.25
N ASN A 401 -22.31 0.66 -1.33
CA ASN A 401 -22.22 2.06 -0.97
C ASN A 401 -21.52 2.20 0.38
N LEU A 402 -20.60 3.15 0.48
CA LEU A 402 -19.95 3.50 1.72
C LEU A 402 -20.25 4.94 2.10
N PHE A 403 -20.39 5.18 3.40
CA PHE A 403 -20.32 6.52 3.96
C PHE A 403 -19.18 6.56 4.97
N SER A 404 -18.32 7.58 4.84
CA SER A 404 -17.12 7.71 5.65
C SER A 404 -16.99 9.11 6.21
N LEU A 405 -16.59 9.22 7.47
CA LEU A 405 -16.28 10.48 8.15
C LEU A 405 -14.91 10.34 8.84
N ALA A 406 -14.04 11.32 8.68
CA ALA A 406 -12.70 11.30 9.27
C ALA A 406 -12.29 12.67 9.81
N LEU A 407 -11.57 12.66 10.93
CA LEU A 407 -10.79 13.79 11.44
C LEU A 407 -9.31 13.50 11.24
N ASP A 408 -8.67 14.27 10.38
CA ASP A 408 -7.22 14.24 10.16
C ASP A 408 -6.52 15.35 10.94
N PHE A 409 -5.34 15.08 11.46
CA PHE A 409 -4.52 16.06 12.17
C PHE A 409 -3.02 15.82 12.03
N VAL A 410 -2.24 16.89 12.21
CA VAL A 410 -0.77 16.88 12.30
C VAL A 410 -0.31 17.82 13.43
N PHE A 411 0.85 17.55 14.03
CA PHE A 411 1.43 18.41 15.08
C PHE A 411 2.95 18.32 15.18
#